data_AF-A0A1B8ZAA5-F1
#
_entry.id   AF-A0A1B8ZAA5-F1
#
_cell.length_a   1.000
_cell.length_b   1.000
_cell.length_c   1.000
_cell.angle_alpha   90.00
_cell.angle_beta   90.00
_cell.angle_gamma   90.00
#
_symmetry.space_group_name_H-M   'P 1'
#
loop_
_entity.id
_entity.type
_entity.pdbx_description
1 polymer ?
#
loop_
_entity_poly.entity_id
_entity_poly.type
_entity_poly.pdbx_seq_one_letter_code
_entity_poly.pdbx_strand_id
1 'polypeptide(L)'
;MENDNLLLYQLRSLRSRKRTIKKDVEKQIRKKYKRSKEVWNIRKNIPLIPLENPYQLGFVRFFVVRDDVMRSSDGDFFEGLLKKINTYMYSGSRQFLKKKRKFGRRIYVERGQKLNRVSSYSWSSPKFGLTPRERLYFLKKEEYCPFRKSYDTYYEFTEPWRFILRTRPHMITHHKPIDAELEKEQAELDAYLGQHKIVGILQKKMHGKSNPWKMEYETDLIKSRKYTTCTMSATEIADCFQDL
;
A
#
# COMPACT_ATOMS: atom_id res chain seq x y z
N MET A 1 69.88 -23.67 -3.76
CA MET A 1 68.63 -23.94 -3.01
C MET A 1 68.00 -22.61 -2.59
N GLU A 2 67.66 -21.73 -3.55
CA GLU A 2 67.24 -20.35 -3.24
C GLU A 2 65.93 -19.91 -3.93
N ASN A 3 65.32 -20.77 -4.75
CA ASN A 3 64.11 -20.42 -5.50
C ASN A 3 62.79 -20.69 -4.77
N ASP A 4 62.81 -21.39 -3.63
CA ASP A 4 61.58 -21.80 -2.92
C ASP A 4 60.92 -20.64 -2.14
N ASN A 5 61.68 -19.59 -1.83
CA ASN A 5 61.20 -18.45 -1.06
C ASN A 5 60.41 -17.42 -1.89
N LEU A 6 60.54 -17.44 -3.21
CA LEU A 6 59.80 -16.54 -4.10
C LEU A 6 58.33 -16.94 -4.29
N LEU A 7 57.96 -18.19 -3.97
CA LEU A 7 56.59 -18.70 -4.05
C LEU A 7 55.73 -18.32 -2.83
N LEU A 8 56.35 -18.06 -1.67
CA LEU A 8 55.65 -17.69 -0.43
C LEU A 8 54.99 -16.31 -0.52
N TYR A 9 55.55 -15.37 -1.29
CA TYR A 9 54.99 -14.03 -1.48
C TYR A 9 53.77 -13.98 -2.43
N GLN A 10 53.52 -15.05 -3.20
CA GLN A 10 52.32 -15.15 -4.05
C GLN A 10 51.09 -15.70 -3.29
N LEU A 11 51.30 -16.26 -2.09
CA LEU A 11 50.23 -16.88 -1.32
C LEU A 11 49.45 -15.85 -0.50
N ARG A 12 48.19 -15.61 -0.88
CA ARG A 12 47.27 -14.76 -0.09
C ARG A 12 47.15 -15.27 1.35
N SER A 13 47.16 -14.35 2.32
CA SER A 13 46.94 -14.66 3.74
C SER A 13 45.57 -15.33 3.98
N LEU A 14 45.47 -16.13 5.04
CA LEU A 14 44.22 -16.81 5.42
C LEU A 14 43.04 -15.84 5.56
N ARG A 15 43.28 -14.66 6.15
CA ARG A 15 42.28 -13.59 6.28
C ARG A 15 41.83 -13.07 4.91
N SER A 16 42.77 -12.87 3.98
CA SER A 16 42.45 -12.44 2.62
C SER A 16 41.62 -13.50 1.88
N ARG A 17 42.00 -14.78 1.97
CA ARG A 17 41.25 -15.88 1.35
C ARG A 17 39.81 -15.96 1.87
N LYS A 18 39.62 -15.92 3.20
CA LYS A 18 38.28 -15.89 3.83
C LYS A 18 37.45 -14.69 3.35
N ARG A 19 38.06 -13.51 3.22
CA ARG A 19 37.39 -12.31 2.70
C ARG A 19 36.98 -12.45 1.24
N THR A 20 37.84 -13.05 0.40
CA THR A 20 37.53 -13.29 -1.02
C THR A 20 36.35 -14.24 -1.17
N ILE A 21 36.33 -15.36 -0.43
CA ILE A 21 35.21 -16.32 -0.44
C ILE A 21 33.90 -15.62 -0.05
N LYS A 22 33.91 -14.85 1.04
CA LYS A 22 32.71 -14.11 1.49
C LYS A 22 32.23 -13.11 0.43
N LYS A 23 33.14 -12.35 -0.16
CA LYS A 23 32.82 -11.40 -1.25
C LYS A 23 32.24 -12.12 -2.45
N ASP A 24 32.75 -13.30 -2.79
CA ASP A 24 32.27 -14.07 -3.93
C ASP A 24 30.85 -14.59 -3.69
N VAL A 25 30.58 -15.14 -2.50
CA VAL A 25 29.21 -15.52 -2.08
C VAL A 25 28.27 -14.30 -2.15
N GLU A 26 28.68 -13.14 -1.63
CA GLU A 26 27.88 -11.92 -1.70
C GLU A 26 27.62 -11.48 -3.16
N LYS A 27 28.59 -11.63 -4.07
CA LYS A 27 28.43 -11.35 -5.50
C LYS A 27 27.45 -12.31 -6.17
N GLN A 28 27.52 -13.61 -5.87
CA GLN A 28 26.60 -14.60 -6.40
C GLN A 28 25.15 -14.32 -5.96
N ILE A 29 24.96 -14.00 -4.68
CA ILE A 29 23.66 -13.60 -4.12
C ILE A 29 23.14 -12.34 -4.84
N ARG A 30 24.00 -11.33 -5.06
CA ARG A 30 23.63 -10.11 -5.81
C ARG A 30 23.18 -10.40 -7.23
N LYS A 31 23.90 -11.28 -7.93
CA LYS A 31 23.55 -11.70 -9.30
C LYS A 31 22.16 -12.35 -9.33
N LYS A 32 21.90 -13.31 -8.43
CA LYS A 32 20.61 -13.99 -8.34
C LYS A 32 19.47 -13.05 -7.94
N TYR A 33 19.70 -12.14 -7.00
CA TYR A 33 18.71 -11.13 -6.61
C TYR A 33 18.35 -10.20 -7.77
N LYS A 34 19.35 -9.72 -8.53
CA LYS A 34 19.12 -8.91 -9.72
C LYS A 34 18.30 -9.69 -10.76
N ARG A 35 18.66 -10.96 -10.99
CA ARG A 35 17.91 -11.83 -11.91
C ARG A 35 16.46 -12.05 -11.46
N SER A 36 16.20 -12.27 -10.17
CA SER A 36 14.84 -12.39 -9.64
C SER A 36 14.02 -11.13 -9.92
N LYS A 37 14.62 -9.94 -9.78
CA LYS A 37 13.96 -8.67 -10.14
C LYS A 37 13.69 -8.55 -11.64
N GLU A 38 14.60 -9.02 -12.48
CA GLU A 38 14.43 -9.05 -13.94
C GLU A 38 13.29 -10.01 -14.34
N VAL A 39 13.28 -11.23 -13.83
CA VAL A 39 12.22 -12.22 -14.07
C VAL A 39 10.86 -11.68 -13.59
N TRP A 40 10.82 -11.05 -12.41
CA TRP A 40 9.61 -10.39 -11.92
C TRP A 40 9.13 -9.28 -12.86
N ASN A 41 10.04 -8.45 -13.40
CA ASN A 41 9.67 -7.41 -14.37
C ASN A 41 9.14 -8.02 -15.68
N ILE A 42 9.79 -9.06 -16.20
CA ILE A 42 9.34 -9.77 -17.41
C ILE A 42 7.93 -10.31 -17.16
N ARG A 43 7.74 -11.08 -16.09
CA ARG A 43 6.43 -11.61 -15.67
C ARG A 43 5.39 -10.52 -15.51
N LYS A 44 5.74 -9.36 -14.96
CA LYS A 44 4.83 -8.23 -14.80
C LYS A 44 4.42 -7.65 -16.16
N ASN A 45 5.34 -7.55 -17.10
CA ASN A 45 5.17 -6.89 -18.39
C ASN A 45 4.57 -7.79 -19.49
N ILE A 46 4.37 -9.09 -19.25
CA ILE A 46 3.65 -9.98 -20.18
C ILE A 46 2.27 -9.37 -20.49
N PRO A 47 1.92 -9.21 -21.80
CA PRO A 47 0.64 -8.64 -22.21
C PRO A 47 -0.51 -9.57 -21.85
N LEU A 48 -1.68 -8.99 -21.61
CA LEU A 48 -2.92 -9.75 -21.38
C LEU A 48 -3.48 -10.22 -22.72
N ILE A 49 -3.91 -11.48 -22.78
CA ILE A 49 -4.52 -12.09 -23.97
C ILE A 49 -6.03 -12.13 -23.76
N PRO A 50 -6.84 -11.69 -24.75
CA PRO A 50 -8.29 -11.78 -24.66
C PRO A 50 -8.73 -13.25 -24.55
N LEU A 51 -9.75 -13.49 -23.73
CA LEU A 51 -10.43 -14.78 -23.66
C LEU A 51 -11.43 -14.88 -24.81
N GLU A 52 -11.54 -16.06 -25.40
CA GLU A 52 -12.54 -16.34 -26.45
C GLU A 52 -13.96 -16.10 -25.94
N ASN A 53 -14.25 -16.58 -24.72
CA ASN A 53 -15.53 -16.42 -24.05
C ASN A 53 -15.35 -15.67 -22.72
N PRO A 54 -15.62 -14.34 -22.68
CA PRO A 54 -15.64 -13.59 -21.44
C PRO A 54 -16.67 -14.14 -20.47
N TYR A 55 -16.32 -14.22 -19.19
CA TYR A 55 -17.22 -14.74 -18.15
C TYR A 55 -17.39 -13.76 -17.01
N GLN A 56 -18.50 -13.88 -16.29
CA GLN A 56 -18.82 -13.05 -15.14
C GLN A 56 -18.25 -13.68 -13.86
N LEU A 57 -17.36 -12.98 -13.16
CA LEU A 57 -16.83 -13.42 -11.86
C LEU A 57 -17.71 -12.96 -10.68
N GLY A 58 -18.45 -11.87 -10.85
CA GLY A 58 -19.30 -11.31 -9.80
C GLY A 58 -19.87 -9.96 -10.19
N PHE A 59 -19.87 -9.02 -9.25
CA PHE A 59 -20.36 -7.65 -9.41
C PHE A 59 -19.36 -6.64 -8.86
N VAL A 60 -19.34 -5.46 -9.47
CA VAL A 60 -18.59 -4.29 -8.99
C VAL A 60 -19.57 -3.17 -8.69
N ARG A 61 -19.39 -2.56 -7.52
CA ARG A 61 -20.10 -1.36 -7.10
C ARG A 61 -19.13 -0.18 -7.02
N PHE A 62 -19.54 0.94 -7.58
CA PHE A 62 -18.72 2.15 -7.74
C PHE A 62 -19.62 3.38 -7.80
N PHE A 63 -19.03 4.56 -7.63
CA PHE A 63 -19.76 5.81 -7.73
C PHE A 63 -19.83 6.33 -9.17
N VAL A 64 -20.95 6.94 -9.51
CA VAL A 64 -21.20 7.66 -10.77
C VAL A 64 -21.76 9.03 -10.42
N VAL A 65 -21.45 10.05 -11.22
CA VAL A 65 -22.06 11.38 -11.09
C VAL A 65 -23.56 11.26 -11.28
N ARG A 66 -24.33 11.89 -10.41
CA ARG A 66 -25.78 11.92 -10.50
C ARG A 66 -26.22 12.68 -11.76
N ASP A 67 -27.26 12.20 -12.43
CA ASP A 67 -27.69 12.71 -13.74
C ASP A 67 -28.00 14.23 -13.73
N ASP A 68 -28.58 14.75 -12.64
CA ASP A 68 -28.85 16.19 -12.51
C ASP A 68 -27.58 17.04 -12.48
N VAL A 69 -26.54 16.56 -11.78
CA VAL A 69 -25.23 17.23 -11.71
C VAL A 69 -24.54 17.12 -13.06
N MET A 70 -24.71 15.99 -13.74
CA MET A 70 -24.13 15.78 -15.08
C MET A 70 -24.70 16.75 -16.12
N ARG A 71 -25.98 17.10 -16.02
CA ARG A 71 -26.63 18.09 -16.91
C ARG A 71 -26.26 19.54 -16.59
N SER A 72 -25.69 19.78 -15.41
CA SER A 72 -25.24 21.12 -15.01
C SER A 72 -23.93 21.51 -15.70
N SER A 73 -23.58 22.79 -15.66
CA SER A 73 -22.30 23.29 -16.19
C SER A 73 -21.06 22.63 -15.57
N ASP A 74 -21.20 22.11 -14.34
CA ASP A 74 -20.12 21.49 -13.59
C ASP A 74 -20.06 19.96 -13.76
N GLY A 75 -20.85 19.36 -14.66
CA GLY A 75 -20.91 17.92 -14.87
C GLY A 75 -19.53 17.30 -15.16
N ASP A 76 -18.84 17.82 -16.17
CA ASP A 76 -17.50 17.36 -16.56
C ASP A 76 -16.46 17.54 -15.44
N PHE A 77 -16.59 18.61 -14.65
CA PHE A 77 -15.74 18.87 -13.49
C PHE A 77 -15.89 17.76 -12.45
N PHE A 78 -17.12 17.41 -12.07
CA PHE A 78 -17.36 16.36 -11.09
C PHE A 78 -17.03 14.97 -11.64
N GLU A 79 -17.18 14.74 -12.95
CA GLU A 79 -16.74 13.50 -13.57
C GLU A 79 -15.21 13.34 -13.50
N GLY A 80 -14.46 14.41 -13.79
CA GLY A 80 -13.01 14.48 -13.66
C GLY A 80 -12.54 14.28 -12.21
N LEU A 81 -13.19 14.95 -11.25
CA LEU A 81 -12.91 14.77 -9.83
C LEU A 81 -13.19 13.33 -9.39
N LEU A 82 -14.32 12.77 -9.80
CA LEU A 82 -14.72 11.41 -9.44
C LEU A 82 -13.68 10.40 -9.92
N LYS A 83 -13.11 10.54 -11.12
CA LYS A 83 -12.03 9.66 -11.62
C LYS A 83 -10.83 9.58 -10.65
N LYS A 84 -10.55 10.64 -9.88
CA LYS A 84 -9.45 10.69 -8.89
C LYS A 84 -9.81 10.04 -7.55
N ILE A 85 -11.05 10.20 -7.10
CA ILE A 85 -11.49 9.76 -5.75
C ILE A 85 -12.42 8.54 -5.72
N ASN A 86 -12.74 7.96 -6.89
CA ASN A 86 -13.66 6.83 -6.95
C ASN A 86 -13.11 5.63 -6.18
N THR A 87 -14.02 4.79 -5.69
CA THR A 87 -13.71 3.51 -5.07
C THR A 87 -14.46 2.41 -5.79
N TYR A 88 -13.83 1.23 -5.86
CA TYR A 88 -14.44 0.04 -6.45
C TYR A 88 -14.56 -1.02 -5.39
N MET A 89 -15.77 -1.56 -5.22
CA MET A 89 -16.05 -2.67 -4.31
C MET A 89 -16.49 -3.88 -5.11
N TYR A 90 -15.85 -5.02 -4.87
CA TYR A 90 -16.14 -6.28 -5.56
C TYR A 90 -16.90 -7.22 -4.65
N SER A 91 -17.87 -7.96 -5.20
CA SER A 91 -18.62 -9.00 -4.51
C SER A 91 -19.04 -10.09 -5.49
N GLY A 92 -19.16 -11.33 -5.02
CA GLY A 92 -19.81 -12.40 -5.82
C GLY A 92 -21.32 -12.17 -6.00
N SER A 93 -21.95 -11.38 -5.13
CA SER A 93 -23.40 -11.12 -5.14
C SER A 93 -23.72 -9.67 -5.49
N ARG A 94 -24.85 -9.43 -6.18
CA ARG A 94 -25.30 -8.07 -6.55
C ARG A 94 -25.75 -7.22 -5.35
N GLN A 95 -26.02 -7.84 -4.21
CA GLN A 95 -26.59 -7.17 -3.04
C GLN A 95 -25.54 -6.50 -2.14
N PHE A 96 -24.26 -6.90 -2.23
CA PHE A 96 -23.16 -6.37 -1.40
C PHE A 96 -23.46 -6.38 0.10
N LEU A 97 -24.02 -7.50 0.59
CA LEU A 97 -24.31 -7.65 2.01
C LEU A 97 -23.08 -8.16 2.78
N LYS A 98 -22.98 -7.76 4.05
CA LYS A 98 -22.04 -8.32 5.01
C LYS A 98 -22.78 -8.88 6.22
N LYS A 99 -22.31 -10.01 6.73
CA LYS A 99 -22.80 -10.57 7.99
C LYS A 99 -22.36 -9.68 9.14
N LYS A 100 -23.31 -9.22 9.96
CA LYS A 100 -23.07 -8.47 11.19
C LYS A 100 -23.86 -9.14 12.31
N ARG A 101 -23.25 -9.27 13.50
CA ARG A 101 -23.97 -9.73 14.69
C ARG A 101 -24.66 -8.53 15.34
N LYS A 102 -25.96 -8.62 15.55
CA LYS A 102 -26.77 -7.61 16.27
C LYS A 102 -27.68 -8.37 17.24
N PHE A 103 -27.65 -8.00 18.52
CA PHE A 103 -28.46 -8.64 19.58
C PHE A 103 -28.37 -10.18 19.57
N GLY A 104 -27.16 -10.74 19.50
CA GLY A 104 -26.93 -12.19 19.52
C GLY A 104 -27.27 -12.95 18.22
N ARG A 105 -27.91 -12.31 17.24
CA ARG A 105 -28.25 -12.92 15.93
C ARG A 105 -27.31 -12.45 14.83
N ARG A 106 -27.05 -13.30 13.82
CA ARG A 106 -26.27 -12.94 12.62
C ARG A 106 -27.24 -12.45 11.53
N ILE A 107 -27.13 -11.19 11.15
CA ILE A 107 -28.00 -10.54 10.17
C ILE A 107 -27.15 -10.06 8.99
N TYR A 108 -27.71 -10.07 7.79
CA TYR A 108 -27.10 -9.44 6.63
C TYR A 108 -27.43 -7.95 6.60
N VAL A 109 -26.40 -7.13 6.52
CA VAL A 109 -26.52 -5.66 6.45
C VAL A 109 -25.80 -5.18 5.20
N GLU A 110 -26.31 -4.15 4.56
CA GLU A 110 -25.65 -3.54 3.42
C GLU A 110 -24.22 -3.08 3.78
N ARG A 111 -23.27 -3.43 2.92
CA ARG A 111 -21.90 -2.98 3.03
C ARG A 111 -21.82 -1.55 2.47
N GLY A 112 -21.83 -0.57 3.37
CA GLY A 112 -21.62 0.83 3.01
C GLY A 112 -20.27 1.05 2.30
N GLN A 113 -20.30 1.84 1.24
CA GLN A 113 -19.14 2.26 0.45
C GLN A 113 -19.00 3.78 0.57
N LYS A 114 -17.76 4.26 0.73
CA LYS A 114 -17.42 5.68 0.78
C LYS A 114 -16.46 6.01 -0.36
N LEU A 115 -16.42 7.27 -0.76
CA LEU A 115 -15.38 7.79 -1.66
C LEU A 115 -14.01 7.67 -1.00
N ASN A 116 -12.96 7.70 -1.81
CA ASN A 116 -11.61 7.56 -1.31
C ASN A 116 -11.22 8.80 -0.50
N ARG A 117 -10.56 8.57 0.64
CA ARG A 117 -9.99 9.65 1.44
C ARG A 117 -8.68 10.10 0.81
N VAL A 118 -8.41 11.39 0.78
CA VAL A 118 -7.13 11.91 0.29
C VAL A 118 -6.18 12.05 1.47
N SER A 119 -5.05 11.35 1.44
CA SER A 119 -4.03 11.46 2.50
C SER A 119 -3.35 12.83 2.46
N SER A 120 -2.78 13.27 3.60
CA SER A 120 -1.96 14.48 3.66
C SER A 120 -0.83 14.50 2.63
N TYR A 121 -0.18 13.36 2.41
CA TYR A 121 0.87 13.22 1.40
C TYR A 121 0.32 13.40 -0.02
N SER A 122 -0.81 12.74 -0.34
CA SER A 122 -1.45 12.85 -1.66
C SER A 122 -1.95 14.27 -1.95
N TRP A 123 -2.43 14.98 -0.94
CA TRP A 123 -2.95 16.35 -1.04
C TRP A 123 -1.93 17.33 -1.62
N SER A 124 -0.69 17.24 -1.14
CA SER A 124 0.43 18.07 -1.58
C SER A 124 1.16 17.50 -2.80
N SER A 125 0.89 16.25 -3.18
CA SER A 125 1.62 15.60 -4.27
C SER A 125 1.19 16.13 -5.65
N PRO A 126 2.14 16.52 -6.52
CA PRO A 126 1.81 16.91 -7.90
C PRO A 126 1.20 15.77 -8.71
N LYS A 127 1.55 14.52 -8.37
CA LYS A 127 1.06 13.31 -9.06
C LYS A 127 -0.43 13.06 -8.88
N PHE A 128 -1.00 13.43 -7.72
CA PHE A 128 -2.43 13.28 -7.49
C PHE A 128 -3.22 14.40 -8.20
N GLY A 129 -2.62 15.57 -8.38
CA GLY A 129 -3.07 16.58 -9.32
C GLY A 129 -4.44 17.19 -9.00
N LEU A 130 -4.71 17.52 -7.72
CA LEU A 130 -5.92 18.26 -7.37
C LEU A 130 -5.78 19.73 -7.76
N THR A 131 -6.75 20.23 -8.51
CA THR A 131 -6.84 21.65 -8.84
C THR A 131 -7.26 22.47 -7.60
N PRO A 132 -6.93 23.77 -7.52
CA PRO A 132 -7.38 24.62 -6.43
C PRO A 132 -8.91 24.61 -6.25
N ARG A 133 -9.67 24.54 -7.36
CA ARG A 133 -11.13 24.44 -7.35
C ARG A 133 -11.63 23.13 -6.74
N GLU A 134 -11.01 22.00 -7.08
CA GLU A 134 -11.37 20.69 -6.50
C GLU A 134 -11.11 20.64 -4.98
N ARG A 135 -10.05 21.29 -4.50
CA ARG A 135 -9.68 21.30 -3.08
C ARG A 135 -10.75 21.93 -2.18
N LEU A 136 -11.56 22.85 -2.70
CA LEU A 136 -12.65 23.49 -1.95
C LEU A 136 -13.70 22.49 -1.47
N TYR A 137 -13.86 21.37 -2.17
CA TYR A 137 -14.85 20.34 -1.85
C TYR A 137 -14.35 19.30 -0.84
N PHE A 138 -13.22 19.56 -0.18
CA PHE A 138 -12.67 18.65 0.82
C PHE A 138 -12.51 19.34 2.17
N LEU A 139 -12.83 18.58 3.22
CA LEU A 139 -12.67 18.99 4.60
C LEU A 139 -11.53 18.19 5.24
N LYS A 140 -10.59 18.92 5.87
CA LYS A 140 -9.48 18.33 6.63
C LYS A 140 -10.02 17.69 7.91
N LYS A 141 -9.71 16.42 8.11
CA LYS A 141 -10.04 15.66 9.32
C LYS A 141 -8.79 15.00 9.89
N GLU A 142 -8.83 14.73 11.18
CA GLU A 142 -7.77 14.04 11.91
C GLU A 142 -8.40 12.89 12.69
N GLU A 143 -7.86 11.69 12.52
CA GLU A 143 -8.33 10.48 13.20
C GLU A 143 -7.15 9.83 13.91
N TYR A 144 -7.34 9.41 15.15
CA TYR A 144 -6.30 8.68 15.87
C TYR A 144 -6.20 7.26 15.33
N CYS A 145 -5.03 6.87 14.84
CA CYS A 145 -4.73 5.53 14.36
C CYS A 145 -4.13 4.69 15.50
N PRO A 146 -4.84 3.69 16.06
CA PRO A 146 -4.35 2.93 17.21
C PRO A 146 -3.12 2.07 16.88
N PHE A 147 -3.02 1.61 15.62
CA PHE A 147 -1.90 0.78 15.17
C PHE A 147 -0.58 1.57 15.15
N ARG A 148 -0.63 2.82 14.66
CA ARG A 148 0.54 3.71 14.60
C ARG A 148 0.74 4.54 15.86
N LYS A 149 -0.29 4.59 16.73
CA LYS A 149 -0.35 5.45 17.92
C LYS A 149 -0.11 6.92 17.59
N SER A 150 -0.66 7.36 16.46
CA SER A 150 -0.50 8.71 15.92
C SER A 150 -1.82 9.22 15.33
N TYR A 151 -1.98 10.54 15.25
CA TYR A 151 -3.08 11.14 14.51
C TYR A 151 -2.74 11.16 13.02
N ASP A 152 -3.61 10.57 12.21
CA ASP A 152 -3.51 10.59 10.75
C ASP A 152 -4.44 11.69 10.21
N THR A 153 -3.85 12.66 9.53
CA THR A 153 -4.59 13.71 8.82
C THR A 153 -5.00 13.25 7.43
N TYR A 154 -6.28 13.41 7.09
CA TYR A 154 -6.80 13.14 5.75
C TYR A 154 -7.88 14.14 5.37
N TYR A 155 -8.26 14.14 4.10
CA TYR A 155 -9.25 15.02 3.52
C TYR A 155 -10.43 14.20 3.00
N GLU A 156 -11.64 14.53 3.45
CA GLU A 156 -12.88 13.88 3.04
C GLU A 156 -13.71 14.80 2.14
N PHE A 157 -14.29 14.24 1.09
CA PHE A 157 -15.19 14.97 0.20
C PHE A 157 -16.49 15.35 0.93
N THR A 158 -16.91 16.60 0.80
CA THR A 158 -17.99 17.19 1.60
C THR A 158 -19.39 16.94 1.05
N GLU A 159 -19.55 16.78 -0.26
CA GLU A 159 -20.87 16.76 -0.93
C GLU A 159 -21.25 15.41 -1.55
N PRO A 160 -21.29 14.30 -0.79
CA PRO A 160 -21.43 12.95 -1.34
C PRO A 160 -22.72 12.73 -2.13
N TRP A 161 -23.75 13.56 -1.93
CA TRP A 161 -25.04 13.51 -2.64
C TRP A 161 -24.93 13.73 -4.16
N ARG A 162 -23.81 14.32 -4.63
CA ARG A 162 -23.53 14.48 -6.07
C ARG A 162 -23.23 13.17 -6.77
N PHE A 163 -22.96 12.11 -6.01
CA PHE A 163 -22.60 10.80 -6.54
C PHE A 163 -23.60 9.74 -6.09
N ILE A 164 -23.90 8.81 -7.00
CA ILE A 164 -24.78 7.67 -6.76
C ILE A 164 -23.99 6.38 -6.94
N LEU A 165 -24.27 5.40 -6.09
CA LEU A 165 -23.72 4.06 -6.25
C LEU A 165 -24.43 3.33 -7.40
N ARG A 166 -23.65 2.88 -8.38
CA ARG A 166 -24.09 1.98 -9.45
C ARG A 166 -23.40 0.63 -9.30
N THR A 167 -24.10 -0.40 -9.75
CA THR A 167 -23.59 -1.78 -9.75
C THR A 167 -23.59 -2.31 -11.17
N ARG A 168 -22.51 -2.96 -11.58
CA ARG A 168 -22.37 -3.64 -12.87
C ARG A 168 -21.79 -5.05 -12.69
N PRO A 169 -22.02 -5.99 -13.62
CA PRO A 169 -21.32 -7.26 -13.61
C PRO A 169 -19.80 -7.07 -13.74
N HIS A 170 -19.03 -7.87 -13.01
CA HIS A 170 -17.58 -7.94 -13.10
C HIS A 170 -17.20 -8.99 -14.13
N MET A 171 -16.97 -8.55 -15.36
CA MET A 171 -16.58 -9.42 -16.48
C MET A 171 -15.06 -9.56 -16.53
N ILE A 172 -14.59 -10.80 -16.61
CA ILE A 172 -13.19 -11.12 -16.92
C ILE A 172 -13.10 -11.39 -18.42
N THR A 173 -12.39 -10.51 -19.11
CA THR A 173 -12.27 -10.53 -20.58
C THR A 173 -10.88 -10.95 -21.05
N HIS A 174 -9.87 -10.80 -20.22
CA HIS A 174 -8.50 -11.14 -20.55
C HIS A 174 -7.89 -12.00 -19.45
N HIS A 175 -6.88 -12.77 -19.80
CA HIS A 175 -6.06 -13.51 -18.86
C HIS A 175 -4.59 -13.26 -19.15
N LYS A 176 -3.74 -13.57 -18.17
CA LYS A 176 -2.30 -13.49 -18.32
C LYS A 176 -1.78 -14.88 -18.68
N PRO A 177 -1.08 -15.06 -19.82
CA PRO A 177 -0.50 -16.35 -20.16
C PRO A 177 0.58 -16.72 -19.14
N ILE A 178 0.64 -18.01 -18.81
CA ILE A 178 1.63 -18.56 -17.89
C ILE A 178 2.76 -19.14 -18.72
N ASP A 179 3.97 -18.61 -18.52
CA ASP A 179 5.19 -19.17 -19.09
C ASP A 179 5.83 -20.11 -18.06
N ALA A 180 5.82 -21.41 -18.37
CA ALA A 180 6.32 -22.45 -17.47
C ALA A 180 7.82 -22.31 -17.15
N GLU A 181 8.62 -21.82 -18.10
CA GLU A 181 10.06 -21.64 -17.90
C GLU A 181 10.34 -20.48 -16.92
N LEU A 182 9.63 -19.37 -17.09
CA LEU A 182 9.74 -18.22 -16.19
C LEU A 182 9.22 -18.51 -14.78
N GLU A 183 8.15 -19.30 -14.65
CA GLU A 183 7.66 -19.73 -13.33
C GLU A 183 8.67 -20.64 -12.63
N LYS A 184 9.26 -21.58 -13.37
CA LYS A 184 10.29 -22.47 -12.84
C LYS A 184 11.53 -21.69 -12.39
N GLU A 185 12.03 -20.79 -13.22
CA GLU A 185 13.19 -19.95 -12.87
C GLU A 185 12.89 -19.11 -11.63
N GLN A 186 11.70 -18.49 -11.55
CA GLN A 186 11.32 -17.71 -10.38
C GLN A 186 11.29 -18.58 -9.12
N ALA A 187 10.70 -19.78 -9.19
CA ALA A 187 10.63 -20.70 -8.06
C ALA A 187 12.03 -21.13 -7.57
N GLU A 188 12.95 -21.43 -8.48
CA GLU A 188 14.34 -21.76 -8.14
C GLU A 188 15.07 -20.59 -7.47
N LEU A 189 14.87 -19.37 -7.97
CA LEU A 189 15.44 -18.15 -7.38
C LEU A 189 14.86 -17.85 -6.01
N ASP A 190 13.54 -17.97 -5.84
CA ASP A 190 12.87 -17.70 -4.58
C ASP A 190 13.23 -18.75 -3.51
N ALA A 191 13.34 -20.03 -3.89
CA ALA A 191 13.81 -21.08 -3.00
C ALA A 191 15.23 -20.81 -2.49
N TYR A 192 16.12 -20.32 -3.36
CA TYR A 192 17.48 -19.94 -2.96
C TYR A 192 17.50 -18.66 -2.11
N LEU A 193 16.87 -17.58 -2.57
CA LEU A 193 16.92 -16.26 -1.92
C LEU A 193 16.13 -16.23 -0.60
N GLY A 194 15.11 -17.09 -0.46
CA GLY A 194 14.29 -17.23 0.74
C GLY A 194 14.98 -17.96 1.90
N GLN A 195 16.15 -18.57 1.69
CA GLN A 195 16.89 -19.21 2.77
C GLN A 195 17.29 -18.18 3.84
N HIS A 196 17.03 -18.48 5.11
CA HIS A 196 17.26 -17.56 6.24
C HIS A 196 18.68 -16.92 6.25
N LYS A 197 19.71 -17.72 5.95
CA LYS A 197 21.10 -17.23 5.87
C LYS A 197 21.29 -16.18 4.77
N ILE A 198 20.67 -16.38 3.61
CA ILE A 198 20.76 -15.48 2.45
C ILE A 198 19.93 -14.22 2.69
N VAL A 199 18.71 -14.36 3.21
CA VAL A 199 17.85 -13.22 3.61
C VAL A 199 18.59 -12.29 4.57
N GLY A 200 19.25 -12.84 5.60
CA GLY A 200 20.03 -12.04 6.55
C GLY A 200 21.21 -11.29 5.90
N ILE A 201 21.83 -11.85 4.87
CA ILE A 201 22.88 -11.18 4.08
C ILE A 201 22.27 -10.06 3.22
N LEU A 202 21.17 -10.34 2.52
CA LEU A 202 20.45 -9.38 1.67
C LEU A 202 20.00 -8.16 2.48
N GLN A 203 19.32 -8.36 3.61
CA GLN A 203 18.87 -7.27 4.49
C GLN A 203 20.04 -6.39 4.93
N LYS A 204 21.14 -7.00 5.42
CA LYS A 204 22.31 -6.26 5.92
C LYS A 204 23.10 -5.53 4.83
N LYS A 205 23.12 -6.04 3.60
CA LYS A 205 24.03 -5.58 2.54
C LYS A 205 23.36 -4.82 1.40
N MET A 206 22.07 -5.02 1.16
CA MET A 206 21.34 -4.40 0.05
C MET A 206 20.31 -3.37 0.50
N HIS A 207 19.47 -3.72 1.48
CA HIS A 207 18.41 -2.84 1.95
C HIS A 207 18.89 -1.77 2.95
N GLY A 208 20.16 -1.85 3.37
CA GLY A 208 20.72 -1.04 4.43
C GLY A 208 20.32 -1.58 5.81
N LYS A 209 21.12 -1.31 6.84
CA LYS A 209 20.69 -1.54 8.22
C LYS A 209 19.51 -0.61 8.49
N SER A 210 18.42 -1.11 9.07
CA SER A 210 17.46 -0.23 9.74
C SER A 210 18.23 0.58 10.78
N ASN A 211 18.21 1.91 10.68
CA ASN A 211 18.87 2.78 11.65
C ASN A 211 17.95 2.92 12.87
N PRO A 212 18.22 2.23 14.00
CA PRO A 212 17.27 2.17 15.11
C PRO A 212 17.05 3.55 15.75
N TRP A 213 18.11 4.36 15.77
CA TRP A 213 18.13 5.74 16.27
C TRP A 213 17.14 6.67 15.55
N LYS A 214 16.64 6.30 14.36
CA LYS A 214 15.64 7.10 13.62
C LYS A 214 14.25 7.09 14.26
N MET A 215 13.92 6.03 15.00
CA MET A 215 12.58 5.81 15.57
C MET A 215 12.38 6.51 16.92
N GLU A 216 13.45 6.72 17.69
CA GLU A 216 13.36 7.30 19.04
C GLU A 216 12.92 8.77 19.02
N TYR A 217 13.51 9.61 18.16
CA TYR A 217 13.13 11.03 18.11
C TYR A 217 11.75 11.30 17.46
N GLU A 218 11.29 10.44 16.53
CA GLU A 218 9.92 10.56 15.99
C GLU A 218 8.88 10.17 17.04
N THR A 219 9.18 9.21 17.92
CA THR A 219 8.25 8.80 18.98
C THR A 219 8.22 9.76 20.16
N ASP A 220 9.32 10.44 20.49
CA ASP A 220 9.36 11.42 21.58
C ASP A 220 8.57 12.70 21.25
N LEU A 221 8.49 13.09 19.97
CA LEU A 221 7.61 14.18 19.51
C LEU A 221 6.12 13.88 19.66
N ILE A 222 5.74 12.59 19.75
CA ILE A 222 4.34 12.14 19.90
C ILE A 222 3.96 11.99 21.39
N LYS A 223 4.94 11.82 22.29
CA LYS A 223 4.70 11.49 23.71
C LYS A 223 4.09 12.63 24.56
N SER A 224 4.00 13.87 24.09
CA SER A 224 3.65 15.03 24.93
C SER A 224 2.26 15.67 24.69
N ARG A 225 1.28 14.93 24.14
CA ARG A 225 -0.15 15.29 24.27
C ARG A 225 -0.91 14.33 25.19
N LYS A 226 -0.28 13.92 26.28
CA LYS A 226 -1.03 13.30 27.37
C LYS A 226 -1.71 14.44 28.14
N TYR A 227 -3.04 14.45 28.14
CA TYR A 227 -3.90 15.30 29.00
C TYR A 227 -3.74 14.96 30.49
N THR A 228 -2.59 14.46 30.92
CA THR A 228 -2.31 14.07 32.30
C THR A 228 -2.15 15.28 33.22
N THR A 229 -2.03 16.49 32.69
CA THR A 229 -2.03 17.74 33.46
C THR A 229 -3.33 18.52 33.35
N CYS A 230 -4.40 17.94 32.79
CA CYS A 230 -5.74 18.50 32.93
C CYS A 230 -6.31 18.00 34.27
N THR A 231 -5.82 18.54 35.38
CA THR A 231 -6.49 18.47 36.68
C THR A 231 -7.67 19.42 36.65
N MET A 232 -8.63 19.16 35.75
CA MET A 232 -9.93 19.82 35.82
C MET A 232 -10.80 19.00 36.76
N SER A 233 -11.39 19.67 37.73
CA SER A 233 -12.37 19.04 38.61
C SER A 233 -13.57 18.58 37.79
N ALA A 234 -14.29 17.54 38.24
CA ALA A 234 -15.46 17.04 37.52
C ALA A 234 -16.55 18.12 37.31
N THR A 235 -16.58 19.13 38.18
CA THR A 235 -17.42 20.32 38.10
C THR A 235 -17.05 21.23 36.92
N GLU A 236 -15.77 21.54 36.72
CA GLU A 236 -15.33 22.40 35.61
C GLU A 236 -15.58 21.75 34.23
N ILE A 237 -15.56 20.42 34.17
CA ILE A 237 -15.89 19.68 32.95
C ILE A 237 -17.39 19.78 32.64
N ALA A 238 -18.26 19.75 33.66
CA ALA A 238 -19.70 19.85 33.50
C ALA A 238 -20.14 21.25 33.03
N ASP A 239 -19.52 22.30 33.58
CA ASP A 239 -19.82 23.70 33.21
C ASP A 239 -19.50 23.98 31.73
N CYS A 240 -18.43 23.40 31.19
CA CYS A 240 -18.07 23.50 29.76
C CYS A 240 -19.10 22.89 28.79
N PHE A 241 -20.05 22.08 29.27
CA PHE A 241 -21.12 21.49 28.47
C PHE A 241 -22.48 22.16 28.67
N GLN A 242 -22.62 23.10 29.62
CA GLN A 242 -23.87 23.81 29.90
C GLN A 242 -24.00 25.14 29.15
N ASP A 243 -22.93 25.66 28.56
CA ASP A 243 -22.93 26.88 27.74
C ASP A 243 -23.17 26.63 26.24
N LEU A 244 -24.06 25.70 25.89
CA LEU A 244 -24.59 25.51 24.52
C LEU A 244 -26.12 25.62 24.48
#